data_AF-A0A8T4HXM9-F1
#
_entry.id   AF-A0A8T4HXM9-F1
#
_cell.length_a   1.000
_cell.length_b   1.000
_cell.length_c   1.000
_cell.angle_alpha   90.00
_cell.angle_beta   90.00
_cell.angle_gamma   90.00
#
_symmetry.space_group_name_H-M   'P 1'
#
loop_
_entity.id
_entity.type
_entity.pdbx_description
1 polymer ?
#
loop_
_entity_poly.entity_id
_entity_poly.type
_entity_poly.pdbx_seq_one_letter_code
_entity_poly.pdbx_strand_id
1 'polypeptide(L)'
;MARESTGGGSGPICPGCGGTKTRPVAEARGKGGLRNDLLTRLAPGPQKAGDGCLHFLEGMVLTGIGVALAYTGTEQDKPLYLAGGIALALVCFLGTLAVVRGDRRERAAETAGAERAARVWDPAFYCHGCECVFCPGGVPWQGALTPEQFKKYVWTEAGYADQLTGPAKEASL
;
A
#
# COMPACT_ATOMS: atom_id res chain seq x y z
N MET A 1 -20.35 -14.75 34.58
CA MET A 1 -19.41 -13.69 35.04
C MET A 1 -18.32 -13.53 33.99
N ALA A 2 -18.33 -12.45 33.21
CA ALA A 2 -17.17 -12.02 32.41
C ALA A 2 -17.32 -10.56 31.96
N ARG A 3 -16.73 -9.70 32.79
CA ARG A 3 -16.10 -8.39 32.55
C ARG A 3 -16.85 -7.31 31.74
N GLU A 4 -17.33 -6.35 32.52
CA GLU A 4 -17.50 -4.94 32.14
C GLU A 4 -16.30 -4.39 31.34
N SER A 5 -16.61 -3.84 30.17
CA SER A 5 -15.72 -2.96 29.41
C SER A 5 -15.73 -1.58 30.05
N THR A 6 -14.89 -1.36 31.07
CA THR A 6 -14.60 -0.02 31.58
C THR A 6 -13.71 0.72 30.58
N GLY A 7 -14.32 1.62 29.80
CA GLY A 7 -13.62 2.62 29.02
C GLY A 7 -12.87 3.58 29.93
N GLY A 8 -11.54 3.66 29.76
CA GLY A 8 -10.66 4.55 30.52
C GLY A 8 -9.32 3.92 30.88
N GLY A 9 -8.73 3.10 30.00
CA GLY A 9 -7.48 2.40 30.28
C GLY A 9 -6.27 3.31 30.15
N SER A 10 -5.60 3.57 31.27
CA SER A 10 -4.26 4.15 31.37
C SER A 10 -3.29 3.34 30.51
N GLY A 11 -2.95 3.82 29.33
CA GLY A 11 -1.93 3.18 28.50
C GLY A 11 -0.54 3.36 29.09
N PRO A 12 0.48 2.70 28.51
CA PRO A 12 1.87 2.83 28.96
C PRO A 12 2.31 4.30 29.01
N ILE A 13 3.13 4.64 29.99
CA ILE A 13 3.59 6.02 30.19
C ILE A 13 4.42 6.43 28.97
N CYS A 14 4.03 7.54 28.33
CA CYS A 14 4.78 8.08 27.21
C CYS A 14 6.15 8.59 27.69
N PRO A 15 7.27 8.13 27.10
CA PRO A 15 8.60 8.58 27.51
C PRO A 15 8.89 10.04 27.14
N GLY A 16 8.11 10.62 26.22
CA GLY A 16 8.29 12.02 25.79
C GLY A 16 7.66 13.04 26.75
N CYS A 17 6.42 12.82 27.18
CA CYS A 17 5.66 13.78 27.97
C CYS A 17 5.16 13.26 29.34
N GLY A 18 5.40 11.98 29.66
CA GLY A 18 4.90 11.35 30.89
C GLY A 18 3.39 11.08 30.91
N GLY A 19 2.67 11.37 29.82
CA GLY A 19 1.22 11.18 29.73
C GLY A 19 0.80 9.71 29.59
N THR A 20 -0.37 9.38 30.14
CA THR A 20 -1.01 8.04 30.08
C THR A 20 -2.13 7.93 29.04
N LYS A 21 -2.42 9.04 28.34
CA LYS A 21 -3.38 9.11 27.22
C LYS A 21 -2.75 8.54 25.94
N THR A 22 -2.39 7.27 25.99
CA THR A 22 -1.72 6.57 24.89
C THR A 22 -2.60 5.43 24.39
N ARG A 23 -2.55 5.14 23.09
CA ARG A 23 -3.28 4.03 22.47
C ARG A 23 -2.37 3.25 21.52
N PRO A 24 -2.64 1.96 21.28
CA PRO A 24 -1.97 1.24 20.19
C PRO A 24 -2.11 2.03 18.88
N VAL A 25 -1.05 2.08 18.07
CA VAL A 25 -1.04 2.83 16.81
C VAL A 25 -2.17 2.36 15.87
N ALA A 26 -2.44 1.06 15.83
CA ALA A 26 -3.55 0.49 15.05
C ALA A 26 -4.92 1.08 15.44
N GLU A 27 -5.17 1.25 16.75
CA GLU A 27 -6.42 1.82 17.25
C GLU A 27 -6.49 3.34 17.05
N ALA A 28 -5.37 4.05 17.25
CA ALA A 28 -5.26 5.48 17.03
C ALA A 28 -5.57 5.86 15.58
N ARG A 29 -5.10 5.05 14.63
CA ARG A 29 -5.39 5.16 13.19
C ARG A 29 -6.88 4.92 12.88
N GLY A 30 -7.52 3.94 13.52
CA GLY A 30 -8.91 3.57 13.25
C GLY A 30 -9.96 4.55 13.80
N LYS A 31 -9.93 4.84 15.12
CA LYS A 31 -11.00 5.62 15.79
C LYS A 31 -10.73 7.12 15.88
N GLY A 32 -9.55 7.60 15.47
CA GLY A 32 -9.18 9.02 15.50
C GLY A 32 -8.40 9.52 14.27
N GLY A 33 -8.15 8.65 13.29
CA GLY A 33 -7.17 8.93 12.23
C GLY A 33 -7.58 10.02 11.24
N LEU A 34 -8.88 10.30 11.11
CA LEU A 34 -9.39 11.30 10.18
C LEU A 34 -9.10 12.75 10.65
N ARG A 35 -9.03 12.99 11.96
CA ARG A 35 -8.92 14.36 12.50
C ARG A 35 -7.52 14.97 12.36
N ASN A 36 -6.48 14.15 12.20
CA ASN A 36 -5.07 14.58 12.25
C ASN A 36 -4.21 13.98 11.11
N ASP A 37 -4.82 13.50 10.03
CA ASP A 37 -4.15 12.83 8.90
C ASP A 37 -3.25 11.63 9.31
N LEU A 38 -3.58 11.00 10.45
CA LEU A 38 -2.80 9.86 10.98
C LEU A 38 -2.93 8.63 10.08
N LEU A 39 -3.96 8.56 9.22
CA LEU A 39 -4.10 7.50 8.23
C LEU A 39 -2.94 7.49 7.22
N THR A 40 -2.43 8.67 6.86
CA THR A 40 -1.36 8.89 5.87
C THR A 40 0.00 8.93 6.55
N ARG A 41 0.07 9.58 7.73
CA ARG A 41 1.29 9.74 8.53
C ARG A 41 1.71 8.45 9.22
N LEU A 42 0.75 7.63 9.66
CA LEU A 42 0.96 6.29 10.20
C LEU A 42 0.46 5.27 9.16
N ALA A 43 1.25 5.06 8.11
CA ALA A 43 0.98 4.03 7.11
C ALA A 43 1.92 2.82 7.35
N PRO A 44 1.40 1.61 7.62
CA PRO A 44 2.22 0.41 7.86
C PRO A 44 2.97 -0.07 6.60
N GLY A 45 2.52 0.36 5.43
CA GLY A 45 3.14 0.09 4.14
C GLY A 45 2.54 0.96 3.04
N PRO A 46 3.03 0.81 1.81
CA PRO A 46 2.42 1.42 0.64
C PRO A 46 0.96 0.97 0.54
N GLN A 47 0.06 1.92 0.33
CA GLN A 47 -1.33 1.65 -0.01
C GLN A 47 -1.48 1.98 -1.48
N LYS A 48 -1.03 1.11 -2.38
CA LYS A 48 -1.50 1.21 -3.77
C LYS A 48 -2.89 0.60 -3.83
N ALA A 49 -3.86 1.43 -4.20
CA ALA A 49 -5.20 0.98 -4.53
C ALA A 49 -5.06 -0.14 -5.57
N GLY A 50 -5.77 -1.25 -5.35
CA GLY A 50 -5.66 -2.46 -6.15
C GLY A 50 -6.25 -2.34 -7.56
N ASP A 51 -5.91 -1.29 -8.30
CA ASP A 51 -6.41 -0.98 -9.66
C ASP A 51 -5.92 -1.97 -10.72
N GLY A 52 -4.98 -2.88 -10.38
CA GLY A 52 -4.51 -3.92 -11.29
C GLY A 52 -5.60 -4.84 -11.85
N CYS A 53 -6.70 -5.05 -11.12
CA CYS A 53 -7.84 -5.81 -11.64
C CYS A 53 -8.59 -5.04 -12.73
N LEU A 54 -8.72 -3.72 -12.57
CA LEU A 54 -9.36 -2.85 -13.54
C LEU A 54 -8.53 -2.76 -14.82
N HIS A 55 -7.21 -2.58 -14.69
CA HIS A 55 -6.29 -2.58 -15.84
C HIS A 55 -6.27 -3.92 -16.59
N PHE A 56 -6.40 -5.05 -15.89
CA PHE A 56 -6.53 -6.35 -16.53
C PHE A 56 -7.82 -6.46 -17.36
N LEU A 57 -8.96 -6.04 -16.81
CA LEU A 57 -10.25 -6.08 -17.50
C LEU A 57 -10.26 -5.14 -18.72
N GLU A 58 -9.74 -3.93 -18.57
CA GLU A 58 -9.59 -2.97 -19.66
C GLU A 58 -8.72 -3.55 -20.80
N GLY A 59 -7.60 -4.18 -20.45
CA GLY A 59 -6.71 -4.85 -21.40
C GLY A 59 -7.36 -6.03 -22.14
N MET A 60 -8.19 -6.82 -21.45
CA MET A 60 -8.96 -7.91 -22.05
C MET A 60 -10.02 -7.39 -23.04
N VAL A 61 -10.70 -6.28 -22.70
CA VAL A 61 -11.68 -5.64 -23.60
C VAL A 61 -10.99 -5.15 -24.88
N LEU A 62 -9.87 -4.45 -24.76
CA LEU A 62 -9.11 -3.97 -25.92
C LEU A 62 -8.59 -5.11 -26.80
N THR A 63 -8.12 -6.20 -26.17
CA THR A 63 -7.71 -7.41 -26.89
C THR A 63 -8.88 -8.02 -27.66
N GLY A 64 -10.07 -8.10 -27.05
CA GLY A 64 -11.29 -8.59 -27.69
C GLY A 64 -11.71 -7.76 -28.90
N ILE A 65 -11.56 -6.44 -28.84
CA ILE A 65 -11.82 -5.53 -29.98
C ILE A 65 -10.86 -5.83 -31.15
N GLY A 66 -9.57 -6.09 -30.86
CA GLY A 66 -8.59 -6.50 -31.89
C GLY A 66 -8.97 -7.82 -32.56
N VAL A 67 -9.43 -8.81 -31.78
CA VAL A 67 -9.90 -10.11 -32.31
C VAL A 67 -11.14 -9.94 -33.18
N ALA A 68 -12.10 -9.10 -32.77
CA ALA A 68 -13.30 -8.81 -33.55
C ALA A 68 -12.96 -8.12 -34.89
N LEU A 69 -11.99 -7.19 -34.89
CA LEU A 69 -11.46 -6.59 -36.11
C LEU A 69 -10.80 -7.62 -37.04
N ALA A 70 -10.03 -8.56 -36.48
CA ALA A 70 -9.43 -9.64 -37.25
C ALA A 70 -10.50 -10.55 -37.90
N TYR A 71 -11.54 -10.92 -37.13
CA TYR A 71 -12.67 -11.73 -37.62
C TYR A 71 -13.46 -11.05 -38.73
N THR A 72 -13.73 -9.75 -38.61
CA THR A 72 -14.36 -9.00 -39.71
C THR A 72 -13.46 -8.88 -40.94
N GLY A 73 -12.15 -8.87 -40.76
CA GLY A 73 -11.18 -8.95 -41.85
C GLY A 73 -11.21 -10.28 -42.60
N THR A 74 -11.41 -11.41 -41.91
CA THR A 74 -11.56 -12.73 -42.56
C THR A 74 -12.87 -12.85 -43.32
N GLU A 75 -13.98 -12.37 -42.77
CA GLU A 75 -15.30 -12.43 -43.41
C GLU A 75 -15.40 -11.53 -44.66
N GLN A 76 -14.62 -10.45 -44.72
CA GLN A 76 -14.66 -9.48 -45.82
C GLN A 76 -13.52 -9.64 -46.84
N ASP A 77 -12.67 -10.65 -46.72
CA ASP A 77 -11.43 -10.82 -47.51
C ASP A 77 -10.55 -9.55 -47.54
N LYS A 78 -10.54 -8.79 -46.44
CA LYS A 78 -9.74 -7.57 -46.32
C LYS A 78 -8.49 -7.83 -45.49
N PRO A 79 -7.34 -8.12 -46.12
CA PRO A 79 -6.13 -8.54 -45.42
C PRO A 79 -5.58 -7.48 -44.44
N LEU A 80 -5.87 -6.20 -44.70
CA LEU A 80 -5.50 -5.09 -43.80
C LEU A 80 -6.19 -5.17 -42.43
N TYR A 81 -7.48 -5.52 -42.39
CA TYR A 81 -8.24 -5.65 -41.13
C TYR A 81 -7.83 -6.91 -40.37
N LEU A 82 -7.52 -7.98 -41.09
CA LEU A 82 -6.97 -9.21 -40.50
C LEU A 82 -5.62 -8.95 -39.83
N ALA A 83 -4.65 -8.41 -40.58
CA ALA A 83 -3.30 -8.15 -40.07
C ALA A 83 -3.31 -7.10 -38.94
N GLY A 84 -4.08 -6.02 -39.11
CA GLY A 84 -4.21 -4.96 -38.12
C GLY A 84 -4.89 -5.43 -36.83
N GLY A 85 -5.96 -6.23 -36.94
CA GLY A 85 -6.67 -6.80 -35.80
C GLY A 85 -5.79 -7.76 -34.99
N ILE A 86 -5.05 -8.64 -35.67
CA ILE A 86 -4.10 -9.56 -35.02
C ILE A 86 -2.99 -8.77 -34.31
N ALA A 87 -2.39 -7.78 -34.97
CA ALA A 87 -1.33 -6.97 -34.37
C ALA A 87 -1.84 -6.21 -33.14
N LEU A 88 -3.02 -5.58 -33.23
CA LEU A 88 -3.64 -4.87 -32.12
C LEU A 88 -3.92 -5.81 -30.94
N ALA A 89 -4.51 -6.99 -31.21
CA ALA A 89 -4.79 -7.98 -30.17
C ALA A 89 -3.52 -8.43 -29.46
N LEU A 90 -2.43 -8.70 -30.20
CA LEU A 90 -1.16 -9.11 -29.61
C LEU A 90 -0.53 -8.01 -28.75
N VAL A 91 -0.54 -6.76 -29.22
CA VAL A 91 -0.01 -5.62 -28.45
C VAL A 91 -0.80 -5.43 -27.15
N CYS A 92 -2.13 -5.39 -27.23
CA CYS A 92 -2.98 -5.24 -26.05
C CYS A 92 -2.79 -6.39 -25.06
N PHE A 93 -2.72 -7.63 -25.56
CA PHE A 93 -2.54 -8.81 -24.71
C PHE A 93 -1.18 -8.82 -24.00
N LEU A 94 -0.09 -8.58 -24.73
CA LEU A 94 1.26 -8.54 -24.16
C LEU A 94 1.41 -7.37 -23.17
N GLY A 95 0.85 -6.20 -23.50
CA GLY A 95 0.81 -5.05 -22.59
C GLY A 95 0.08 -5.40 -21.29
N THR A 96 -1.08 -6.03 -21.39
CA THR A 96 -1.86 -6.50 -20.23
C THR A 96 -1.06 -7.47 -19.36
N LEU A 97 -0.37 -8.44 -19.98
CA LEU A 97 0.47 -9.40 -19.25
C LEU A 97 1.65 -8.72 -18.53
N ALA A 98 2.26 -7.69 -19.13
CA ALA A 98 3.34 -6.95 -18.51
C ALA A 98 2.85 -6.19 -17.27
N VAL A 99 1.70 -5.51 -17.37
CA VAL A 99 1.07 -4.79 -16.25
C VAL A 99 0.73 -5.76 -15.11
N VAL A 100 0.04 -6.86 -15.41
CA VAL A 100 -0.32 -7.86 -14.38
C VAL A 100 0.91 -8.47 -13.71
N ARG A 101 1.99 -8.72 -14.47
CA ARG A 101 3.24 -9.22 -13.89
C ARG A 101 3.90 -8.19 -12.98
N GLY A 102 3.87 -6.92 -13.37
CA GLY A 102 4.29 -5.79 -12.53
C GLY A 102 3.52 -5.76 -11.22
N ASP A 103 2.20 -5.73 -11.29
CA ASP A 103 1.32 -5.68 -10.12
C ASP A 103 1.52 -6.88 -9.19
N ARG A 104 1.69 -8.09 -9.74
CA ARG A 104 1.95 -9.29 -8.94
C ARG A 104 3.30 -9.22 -8.23
N ARG A 105 4.32 -8.68 -8.89
CA ARG A 105 5.65 -8.51 -8.28
C ARG A 105 5.62 -7.47 -7.18
N GLU A 106 4.91 -6.35 -7.39
CA GLU A 106 4.70 -5.33 -6.37
C GLU A 106 3.94 -5.90 -5.16
N ARG A 107 2.82 -6.60 -5.37
CA ARG A 107 2.07 -7.26 -4.29
C ARG A 107 2.87 -8.31 -3.55
N ALA A 108 3.74 -9.05 -4.24
CA ALA A 108 4.63 -10.02 -3.60
C ALA A 108 5.66 -9.32 -2.71
N ALA A 109 6.20 -8.18 -3.15
CA ALA A 109 7.12 -7.37 -2.34
C ALA A 109 6.40 -6.76 -1.11
N GLU A 110 5.18 -6.25 -1.28
CA GLU A 110 4.33 -5.80 -0.17
C GLU A 110 4.05 -6.93 0.83
N THR A 111 3.70 -8.13 0.35
CA THR A 111 3.43 -9.25 1.25
C THR A 111 4.69 -9.70 2.00
N ALA A 112 5.85 -9.71 1.31
CA ALA A 112 7.13 -10.08 1.92
C ALA A 112 7.59 -9.07 3.00
N GLY A 113 7.29 -7.79 2.83
CA GLY A 113 7.60 -6.76 3.82
C GLY A 113 6.59 -6.67 4.96
N ALA A 114 5.37 -7.18 4.79
CA ALA A 114 4.27 -7.01 5.74
C ALA A 114 4.58 -7.60 7.12
N GLU A 115 5.20 -8.78 7.18
CA GLU A 115 5.56 -9.41 8.45
C GLU A 115 6.66 -8.63 9.19
N ARG A 116 7.63 -8.07 8.45
CA ARG A 116 8.66 -7.20 9.02
C ARG A 116 8.09 -5.87 9.50
N ALA A 117 7.17 -5.28 8.74
CA ALA A 117 6.43 -4.10 9.15
C ALA A 117 5.63 -4.36 10.44
N ALA A 118 4.92 -5.48 10.52
CA ALA A 118 4.10 -5.87 11.67
C ALA A 118 4.94 -5.99 12.96
N ARG A 119 6.14 -6.57 12.89
CA ARG A 119 7.06 -6.66 14.05
C ARG A 119 7.38 -5.30 14.69
N VAL A 120 7.44 -4.24 13.90
CA VAL A 120 7.68 -2.87 14.39
C VAL A 120 6.36 -2.17 14.73
N TRP A 121 5.32 -2.45 13.97
CA TRP A 121 4.03 -1.78 14.04
C TRP A 121 3.18 -2.20 15.24
N ASP A 122 3.08 -3.51 15.48
CA ASP A 122 2.19 -4.09 16.49
C ASP A 122 2.51 -3.65 17.93
N PRO A 123 3.79 -3.55 18.36
CA PRO A 123 4.10 -3.08 19.71
C PRO A 123 4.04 -1.54 19.85
N ALA A 124 3.72 -0.79 18.79
CA ALA A 124 3.78 0.66 18.80
C ALA A 124 2.56 1.33 19.46
N PHE A 125 2.82 2.36 20.27
CA PHE A 125 1.80 3.18 20.92
C PHE A 125 1.91 4.64 20.49
N TYR A 126 0.77 5.26 20.21
CA TYR A 126 0.62 6.68 19.92
C TYR A 126 0.18 7.43 21.19
N CYS A 127 0.87 8.52 21.52
CA CYS A 127 0.48 9.43 22.59
C CYS A 127 -0.30 10.61 22.03
N HIS A 128 -1.53 10.83 22.52
CA HIS A 128 -2.32 12.00 22.14
C HIS A 128 -1.86 13.30 22.79
N GLY A 129 -1.04 13.23 23.85
CA GLY A 129 -0.57 14.41 24.58
C GLY A 129 0.54 15.16 23.86
N CYS A 130 1.49 14.44 23.26
CA CYS A 130 2.64 15.03 22.56
C CYS A 130 2.77 14.56 21.10
N GLU A 131 1.78 13.83 20.59
CA GLU A 131 1.70 13.37 19.20
C GLU A 131 2.87 12.46 18.75
N CYS A 132 3.52 11.77 19.70
CA CYS A 132 4.62 10.87 19.39
C CYS A 132 4.20 9.40 19.38
N VAL A 133 4.95 8.59 18.64
CA VAL A 133 4.89 7.12 18.66
C VAL A 133 6.05 6.57 19.47
N PHE A 134 5.82 5.56 20.29
CA PHE A 134 6.85 4.92 21.10
C PHE A 134 6.58 3.43 21.25
N CYS A 135 7.63 2.68 21.62
CA CYS A 135 7.52 1.26 21.92
C CYS A 135 7.65 1.02 23.43
N PRO A 136 6.61 0.50 24.11
CA PRO A 136 6.74 0.08 25.50
C PRO A 136 7.82 -0.99 25.63
N GLY A 137 8.72 -0.84 26.59
CA GLY A 137 9.87 -1.76 26.76
C GLY A 137 11.05 -1.49 25.83
N GLY A 138 10.96 -0.53 24.90
CA GLY A 138 12.11 -0.06 24.12
C GLY A 138 12.64 -1.02 23.05
N VAL A 139 11.84 -2.02 22.66
CA VAL A 139 12.18 -3.02 21.64
C VAL A 139 11.00 -3.13 20.66
N PRO A 140 11.17 -2.88 19.34
CA PRO A 140 12.44 -2.87 18.63
C PRO A 140 13.21 -1.53 18.59
N TRP A 141 12.67 -0.42 19.10
CA TRP A 141 13.40 0.85 19.19
C TRP A 141 13.17 1.54 20.53
N GLN A 142 14.09 2.42 20.90
CA GLN A 142 14.02 3.20 22.14
C GLN A 142 13.64 4.66 21.85
N GLY A 143 12.89 5.27 22.77
CA GLY A 143 12.49 6.66 22.69
C GLY A 143 11.19 6.91 21.93
N ALA A 144 10.86 8.19 21.81
CA ALA A 144 9.67 8.69 21.13
C ALA A 144 10.05 9.19 19.71
N LEU A 145 9.30 8.74 18.71
CA LEU A 145 9.43 9.14 17.31
C LEU A 145 8.23 9.99 16.92
N THR A 146 8.41 10.92 15.99
CA THR A 146 7.26 11.54 15.32
C THR A 146 6.57 10.52 14.40
N PRO A 147 5.29 10.72 14.04
CA PRO A 147 4.60 9.85 13.09
C PRO A 147 5.35 9.63 11.77
N GLU A 148 6.00 10.68 11.24
CA GLU A 148 6.80 10.63 10.01
C GLU A 148 8.05 9.77 10.19
N GLN A 149 8.75 9.95 11.31
CA GLN A 149 9.95 9.18 11.63
C GLN A 149 9.59 7.72 11.83
N PHE A 150 8.48 7.45 12.52
CA PHE A 150 7.97 6.10 12.71
C PHE A 150 7.59 5.43 11.39
N LYS A 151 6.88 6.15 10.49
CA LYS A 151 6.60 5.65 9.13
C LYS A 151 7.87 5.32 8.37
N LYS A 152 8.85 6.22 8.37
CA LYS A 152 10.15 5.99 7.71
C LYS A 152 10.85 4.76 8.28
N TYR A 153 10.82 4.59 9.61
CA TYR A 153 11.41 3.45 10.30
C TYR A 153 10.74 2.14 9.88
N VAL A 154 9.40 2.07 9.97
CA VAL A 154 8.61 0.89 9.56
C VAL A 154 8.88 0.53 8.09
N TRP A 155 8.91 1.52 7.20
CA TRP A 155 9.13 1.27 5.77
C TRP A 155 10.56 0.82 5.48
N THR A 156 11.54 1.33 6.22
CA THR A 156 12.94 0.88 6.08
C THR A 156 13.10 -0.57 6.52
N GLU A 157 12.55 -0.93 7.69
CA GLU A 157 12.58 -2.30 8.22
C GLU A 157 11.79 -3.29 7.35
N ALA A 158 10.70 -2.83 6.74
CA ALA A 158 9.90 -3.65 5.84
C ALA A 158 10.57 -3.88 4.47
N GLY A 159 11.55 -3.05 4.10
CA GLY A 159 12.18 -3.05 2.78
C GLY A 159 11.40 -2.26 1.72
N TYR A 160 10.58 -1.30 2.16
CA TYR A 160 9.82 -0.38 1.30
C TYR A 160 10.55 0.95 1.07
N ALA A 161 11.84 1.05 1.42
CA ALA A 161 12.60 2.30 1.38
C ALA A 161 12.56 2.97 -0.01
N ASP A 162 12.65 2.17 -1.07
CA ASP A 162 12.61 2.64 -2.46
C ASP A 162 11.25 3.26 -2.84
N GLN A 163 10.18 2.94 -2.11
CA GLN A 163 8.84 3.46 -2.33
C GLN A 163 8.57 4.77 -1.56
N LEU A 164 9.48 5.19 -0.66
CA LEU A 164 9.41 6.50 0.01
C LEU A 164 9.78 7.64 -0.95
N THR A 165 10.72 7.39 -1.86
CA THR A 165 11.01 8.24 -3.02
C THR A 165 10.05 7.84 -4.13
N GLY A 166 8.99 8.62 -4.35
CA GLY A 166 8.16 8.44 -5.54
C GLY A 166 8.99 8.45 -6.84
N PRO A 167 8.41 8.05 -7.98
CA PRO A 167 9.06 8.08 -9.30
C PRO A 167 9.29 9.53 -9.74
N ALA A 168 10.26 10.20 -9.13
CA ALA A 168 10.65 11.55 -9.45
C ALA A 168 12.08 11.53 -9.98
N LYS A 169 12.35 10.70 -11.02
CA LYS A 169 13.55 10.82 -11.86
C LYS A 169 13.63 9.90 -13.10
N GLU A 170 12.56 9.65 -13.84
CA GLU A 170 12.67 9.04 -15.19
C GLU A 170 11.77 9.71 -16.24
N ALA A 171 11.66 11.05 -16.16
CA ALA A 171 11.10 11.89 -17.23
C ALA A 171 12.07 13.02 -17.61
N SER A 172 13.35 12.70 -17.66
CA SER A 172 14.36 13.56 -18.30
C SER A 172 15.38 12.66 -18.98
N LEU A 173 15.02 12.26 -20.20
CA LEU A 173 15.90 12.10 -21.35
C LEU A 173 15.04 11.98 -22.61
#